data_AF-A0A7J7J0Y4-F1
#
_entry.id   AF-A0A7J7J0Y4-F1
#
_cell.length_a   1.000
_cell.length_b   1.000
_cell.length_c   1.000
_cell.angle_alpha   90.00
_cell.angle_beta   90.00
_cell.angle_gamma   90.00
#
_symmetry.space_group_name_H-M   'P 1'
#
loop_
_entity.id
_entity.type
_entity.pdbx_description
1 polymer ?
#
loop_
_entity_poly.entity_id
_entity_poly.type
_entity_poly.pdbx_seq_one_letter_code
_entity_poly.pdbx_strand_id
1 'polypeptide(L)'
;MAVNAYLTCGGDVARQLTAEEATLIEDGSRFQKGHTLLHIALQSQRQDVVASLLTASVTSQSKKRLPPHTCPDLANEILRTVACSLRQRKGDFPCFFFTEVVTFALPGDIEDLLPTVEKQLLNDIMDHDVQRELELEESTINWSIELCERFGSRLYALWNRSAGDCLLDSVLQATWGVFDKDNTLRLALSDSLAEAEGTFKLILSSMEEYESRQAELYHFTLEEDQWDQDWSYILSLARQPGSALEQMHIFTLAHILRRPIIVYGVKYVKTFRGETIDLAKFQG
;
A
#
# COMPACT_ATOMS: atom_id res chain seq x y z
N MET A 1 20.98 13.85 -0.89
CA MET A 1 20.76 12.74 0.07
C MET A 1 20.19 13.22 1.40
N ALA A 2 20.82 14.15 2.14
CA ALA A 2 20.30 14.59 3.45
C ALA A 2 18.91 15.25 3.42
N VAL A 3 18.63 16.12 2.42
CA VAL A 3 17.30 16.75 2.29
C VAL A 3 16.20 15.73 2.00
N ASN A 4 16.48 14.73 1.15
CA ASN A 4 15.52 13.65 0.90
C ASN A 4 15.27 12.84 2.18
N ALA A 5 16.31 12.53 2.96
CA ALA A 5 16.15 11.87 4.26
C ALA A 5 15.25 12.69 5.20
N TYR A 6 15.47 14.00 5.31
CA TYR A 6 14.63 14.91 6.12
C TYR A 6 13.16 14.87 5.66
N LEU A 7 12.92 14.94 4.35
CA LEU A 7 11.56 14.88 3.79
C LEU A 7 10.91 13.51 4.02
N THR A 8 11.65 12.41 3.85
CA THR A 8 11.13 11.05 4.09
C THR A 8 10.83 10.77 5.56
N CYS A 9 11.46 11.50 6.48
CA CYS A 9 11.17 11.44 7.91
C CYS A 9 10.06 12.42 8.33
N GLY A 10 9.30 12.99 7.39
CA GLY A 10 8.20 13.91 7.70
C GLY A 10 8.66 15.30 8.14
N GLY A 11 9.91 15.67 7.86
CA GLY A 11 10.46 16.97 8.20
C GLY A 11 9.64 18.14 7.62
N ASP A 12 9.37 19.13 8.45
CA ASP A 12 8.64 20.33 8.04
C ASP A 12 9.50 21.20 7.11
N VAL A 13 9.02 21.40 5.88
CA VAL A 13 9.68 22.21 4.84
C VAL A 13 9.64 23.70 5.18
N ALA A 14 8.65 24.12 5.98
CA ALA A 14 8.49 25.48 6.47
C ALA A 14 9.32 25.77 7.73
N ARG A 15 9.97 24.75 8.32
CA ARG A 15 10.81 24.92 9.51
C ARG A 15 11.91 25.94 9.23
N GLN A 16 12.03 26.88 10.16
CA GLN A 16 13.03 27.92 10.14
C GLN A 16 14.16 27.60 11.11
N LEU A 17 15.39 27.96 10.74
CA LEU A 17 16.54 27.91 11.64
C LEU A 17 16.34 28.85 12.84
N THR A 18 16.63 28.34 14.03
CA THR A 18 16.74 29.15 15.25
C THR A 18 18.07 29.91 15.28
N ALA A 19 18.18 30.88 16.20
CA ALA A 19 19.42 31.63 16.38
C ALA A 19 20.59 30.74 16.85
N GLU A 20 20.30 29.77 17.73
CA GLU A 20 21.28 28.83 18.27
C GLU A 20 21.79 27.88 17.18
N GLU A 21 20.89 27.32 16.36
CA GLU A 21 21.25 26.47 15.23
C GLU A 21 22.09 27.21 14.18
N ALA A 22 21.75 28.47 13.90
CA ALA A 22 22.51 29.31 12.98
C ALA A 22 23.95 29.56 13.50
N THR A 23 24.15 29.67 14.82
CA THR A 23 25.49 29.84 15.40
C THR A 23 26.32 28.56 15.45
N LEU A 24 25.67 27.38 15.49
CA LEU A 24 26.34 26.07 15.50
C LEU A 24 26.90 25.67 14.13
N ILE A 25 26.34 26.22 13.06
CA ILE A 25 26.79 25.95 11.68
C ILE A 25 27.88 26.98 11.35
N GLU A 26 29.14 26.55 11.22
CA GLU A 26 30.34 27.39 11.01
C GLU A 26 30.40 28.08 9.61
N ASP A 27 29.30 28.64 9.13
CA ASP A 27 29.22 29.43 7.90
C ASP A 27 28.14 30.53 8.06
N GLY A 28 28.41 31.46 9.00
CA GLY A 28 27.44 32.46 9.51
C GLY A 28 26.89 33.45 8.49
N SER A 29 27.35 33.42 7.23
CA SER A 29 26.79 34.25 6.15
C SER A 29 25.61 33.57 5.44
N ARG A 30 25.62 32.23 5.34
CA ARG A 30 24.64 31.43 4.58
C ARG A 30 23.46 30.94 5.43
N PHE A 31 23.71 30.67 6.71
CA PHE A 31 22.71 30.10 7.60
C PHE A 31 22.29 31.14 8.63
N GLN A 32 21.20 31.85 8.35
CA GLN A 32 20.66 32.89 9.23
C GLN A 32 19.38 32.43 9.91
N LYS A 33 19.09 33.01 11.08
CA LYS A 33 17.81 32.83 11.77
C LYS A 33 16.66 33.12 10.79
N GLY A 34 15.68 32.21 10.73
CA GLY A 34 14.53 32.37 9.82
C GLY A 34 14.70 31.73 8.44
N HIS A 35 15.93 31.34 8.04
CA HIS A 35 16.11 30.61 6.78
C HIS A 35 15.49 29.22 6.87
N THR A 36 14.79 28.84 5.81
CA THR A 36 14.30 27.47 5.58
C THR A 36 15.22 26.73 4.62
N LEU A 37 15.05 25.41 4.48
CA LEU A 37 15.78 24.62 3.48
C LEU A 37 15.61 25.18 2.06
N LEU A 38 14.45 25.78 1.74
CA LEU A 38 14.20 26.40 0.44
C LEU A 38 15.08 27.64 0.24
N HIS A 39 15.17 28.51 1.25
CA HIS A 39 16.04 29.70 1.21
C HIS A 39 17.50 29.30 0.99
N ILE A 40 17.96 28.30 1.74
CA ILE A 40 19.34 27.78 1.66
C ILE A 40 19.60 27.15 0.29
N ALA A 41 18.66 26.37 -0.25
CA ALA A 41 18.78 25.73 -1.55
C ALA A 41 18.82 26.75 -2.70
N LEU A 42 18.02 27.82 -2.62
CA LEU A 42 18.03 28.94 -3.56
C LEU A 42 19.37 29.70 -3.52
N GLN A 43 19.87 30.03 -2.33
CA GLN A 43 21.18 30.69 -2.17
C GLN A 43 22.34 29.83 -2.67
N SER A 44 22.22 28.50 -2.57
CA SER A 44 23.22 27.53 -3.02
C SER A 44 23.07 27.12 -4.49
N GLN A 45 22.11 27.71 -5.22
CA GLN A 45 21.79 27.37 -6.63
C GLN A 45 21.51 25.87 -6.88
N ARG A 46 20.96 25.16 -5.88
CA ARG A 46 20.62 23.73 -5.96
C ARG A 46 19.22 23.52 -6.50
N GLN A 47 19.05 23.64 -7.82
CA GLN A 47 17.74 23.51 -8.47
C GLN A 47 17.06 22.15 -8.25
N ASP A 48 17.86 21.07 -8.13
CA ASP A 48 17.40 19.72 -7.79
C ASP A 48 16.68 19.66 -6.43
N VAL A 49 17.25 20.34 -5.44
CA VAL A 49 16.71 20.41 -4.09
C VAL A 49 15.50 21.35 -4.03
N VAL A 50 15.54 22.49 -4.74
CA VAL A 50 14.42 23.42 -4.83
C VAL A 50 13.18 22.74 -5.42
N ALA A 51 13.33 21.99 -6.51
CA ALA A 51 12.24 21.24 -7.11
C ALA A 51 11.64 20.24 -6.10
N SER A 52 12.49 19.46 -5.42
CA SER A 52 12.07 18.49 -4.40
C SER A 52 11.31 19.14 -3.24
N LEU A 53 11.79 20.29 -2.75
CA LEU A 53 11.16 21.03 -1.64
C LEU A 53 9.84 21.70 -2.06
N LEU A 54 9.75 22.22 -3.29
CA LEU A 54 8.52 22.81 -3.82
C LEU A 54 7.44 21.73 -4.02
N THR A 55 7.80 20.58 -4.59
CA THR A 55 6.89 19.42 -4.67
C THR A 55 6.41 19.00 -3.28
N ALA A 56 7.31 18.92 -2.30
CA ALA A 56 6.98 18.60 -0.90
C ALA A 56 6.12 19.67 -0.19
N SER A 57 6.19 20.93 -0.65
CA SER A 57 5.41 22.05 -0.12
C SER A 57 4.01 22.10 -0.73
N VAL A 58 3.86 21.90 -2.05
CA VAL A 58 2.56 21.86 -2.72
C VAL A 58 1.72 20.67 -2.24
N THR A 59 2.37 19.52 -2.02
CA THR A 59 1.74 18.35 -1.41
C THR A 59 1.33 18.55 0.05
N SER A 60 1.78 19.60 0.74
CA SER A 60 1.48 19.82 2.17
C SER A 60 0.07 20.28 2.49
N GLN A 61 -0.68 20.81 1.51
CA GLN A 61 -2.02 21.36 1.74
C GLN A 61 -3.11 20.29 1.91
N SER A 62 -2.81 19.02 1.60
CA SER A 62 -3.69 17.86 1.78
C SER A 62 -2.91 16.63 2.28
N LYS A 63 -1.93 16.84 3.17
CA LYS A 63 -1.07 15.76 3.68
C LYS A 63 -1.89 14.76 4.50
N LYS A 64 -2.13 13.59 3.91
CA LYS A 64 -2.56 12.39 4.65
C LYS A 64 -1.54 12.07 5.74
N ARG A 65 -2.00 11.70 6.93
CA ARG A 65 -1.18 11.46 8.13
C ARG A 65 -1.56 10.14 8.78
N LEU A 66 -1.14 9.05 8.14
CA LEU A 66 -1.28 7.71 8.68
C LEU A 66 -0.31 7.46 9.85
N PRO A 67 -0.58 6.46 10.71
CA PRO A 67 0.26 6.14 11.86
C PRO A 67 1.77 6.04 11.57
N PRO A 68 2.23 5.44 10.44
CA PRO A 68 3.65 5.36 10.11
C PRO A 68 4.34 6.72 9.89
N HIS A 69 3.57 7.75 9.53
CA HIS A 69 4.11 9.09 9.27
C HIS A 69 4.32 9.88 10.57
N THR A 70 3.62 9.52 11.64
CA THR A 70 3.72 10.21 12.94
C THR A 70 5.05 9.91 13.64
N CYS A 71 5.54 8.67 13.54
CA CYS A 71 6.83 8.25 14.11
C CYS A 71 7.59 7.33 13.14
N PRO A 72 8.40 7.89 12.23
CA PRO A 72 9.13 7.11 11.23
C PRO A 72 10.09 6.08 11.83
N ASP A 73 10.71 6.39 12.97
CA ASP A 73 11.65 5.49 13.62
C ASP A 73 10.95 4.22 14.13
N LEU A 74 9.81 4.39 14.79
CA LEU A 74 8.97 3.27 15.22
C LEU A 74 8.43 2.48 14.01
N ALA A 75 8.02 3.16 12.94
CA ALA A 75 7.59 2.49 11.72
C ALA A 75 8.70 1.61 11.12
N ASN A 76 9.96 2.10 11.12
CA ASN A 76 11.11 1.31 10.67
C ASN A 76 11.41 0.13 11.62
N GLU A 77 11.20 0.28 12.93
CA GLU A 77 11.33 -0.81 13.90
C GLU A 77 10.27 -1.91 13.69
N ILE A 78 9.03 -1.51 13.41
CA ILE A 78 7.96 -2.44 13.02
C ILE A 78 8.36 -3.18 11.73
N LEU A 79 8.88 -2.48 10.71
CA LEU A 79 9.33 -3.12 9.47
C LEU A 79 10.45 -4.14 9.69
N ARG A 80 11.40 -3.86 10.59
CA ARG A 80 12.41 -4.85 11.00
C ARG A 80 11.77 -6.05 11.67
N THR A 81 10.77 -5.85 12.51
CA THR A 81 10.02 -6.93 13.15
C THR A 81 9.28 -7.78 12.13
N VAL A 82 8.61 -7.15 11.15
CA VAL A 82 7.96 -7.82 10.00
C VAL A 82 8.97 -8.69 9.27
N ALA A 83 10.12 -8.13 8.86
CA ALA A 83 11.19 -8.89 8.20
C ALA A 83 11.70 -10.06 9.05
N CYS A 84 11.91 -9.83 10.35
CA CYS A 84 12.35 -10.85 11.30
C CYS A 84 11.30 -11.94 11.57
N SER A 85 10.01 -11.70 11.30
CA SER A 85 8.93 -12.68 11.45
C SER A 85 8.69 -13.51 10.18
N LEU A 86 9.27 -13.10 9.07
CA LEU A 86 9.13 -13.80 7.80
C LEU A 86 10.11 -14.99 7.72
N ARG A 87 9.59 -16.17 7.36
CA ARG A 87 10.36 -17.42 7.22
C ARG A 87 10.00 -18.11 5.93
N GLN A 88 10.90 -18.91 5.40
CA GLN A 88 10.61 -19.76 4.27
C GLN A 88 10.35 -21.20 4.72
N ARG A 89 9.28 -21.80 4.18
CA ARG A 89 8.99 -23.21 4.44
C ARG A 89 10.03 -24.10 3.76
N LYS A 90 10.43 -25.17 4.43
CA LYS A 90 11.29 -26.21 3.84
C LYS A 90 10.45 -27.34 3.27
N GLY A 91 10.95 -28.00 2.22
CA GLY A 91 10.32 -29.16 1.58
C GLY A 91 9.62 -28.78 0.27
N ASP A 92 8.55 -29.50 -0.06
CA ASP A 92 7.95 -29.51 -1.41
C ASP A 92 7.18 -28.22 -1.77
N PHE A 93 6.94 -27.33 -0.80
CA PHE A 93 6.29 -26.03 -1.02
C PHE A 93 7.09 -24.92 -0.33
N PRO A 94 8.16 -24.40 -0.97
CA PRO A 94 9.07 -23.40 -0.39
C PRO A 94 8.51 -21.97 -0.44
N CYS A 95 7.26 -21.81 0.01
CA CYS A 95 6.60 -20.51 0.13
C CYS A 95 7.03 -19.81 1.43
N PHE A 96 7.21 -18.49 1.35
CA PHE A 96 7.41 -17.67 2.54
C PHE A 96 6.14 -17.62 3.38
N PHE A 97 6.30 -17.40 4.67
CA PHE A 97 5.20 -17.25 5.61
C PHE A 97 5.61 -16.41 6.82
N PHE A 98 4.64 -15.70 7.41
CA PHE A 98 4.82 -15.02 8.67
C PHE A 98 4.63 -15.98 9.86
N THR A 99 5.50 -15.84 10.86
CA THR A 99 5.39 -16.60 12.12
C THR A 99 4.31 -16.05 13.04
N GLU A 100 3.91 -14.80 12.84
CA GLU A 100 2.92 -14.08 13.65
C GLU A 100 1.67 -13.75 12.81
N VAL A 101 0.51 -13.71 13.46
CA VAL A 101 -0.75 -13.29 12.85
C VAL A 101 -1.17 -11.99 13.52
N VAL A 102 -1.09 -10.89 12.77
CA VAL A 102 -1.39 -9.54 13.26
C VAL A 102 -2.52 -8.95 12.42
N THR A 103 -3.40 -8.17 13.06
CA THR A 103 -4.49 -7.43 12.40
C THR A 103 -4.50 -6.02 12.95
N PHE A 104 -4.58 -5.04 12.05
CA PHE A 104 -4.73 -3.65 12.40
C PHE A 104 -6.21 -3.30 12.52
N ALA A 105 -6.56 -2.56 13.56
CA ALA A 105 -7.89 -1.96 13.72
C ALA A 105 -7.71 -0.52 14.21
N LEU A 106 -8.61 0.36 13.77
CA LEU A 106 -8.69 1.70 14.32
C LEU A 106 -9.07 1.61 15.82
N PRO A 107 -8.41 2.38 16.71
CA PRO A 107 -8.76 2.40 18.13
C PRO A 107 -10.21 2.84 18.35
N GLY A 108 -10.93 2.16 19.25
CA GLY A 108 -12.29 2.54 19.63
C GLY A 108 -12.36 3.93 20.28
N ASP A 109 -11.28 4.37 20.93
CA ASP A 109 -11.16 5.70 21.56
C ASP A 109 -11.32 6.88 20.57
N ILE A 110 -11.33 6.61 19.26
CA ILE A 110 -11.65 7.62 18.24
C ILE A 110 -13.09 8.14 18.41
N GLU A 111 -14.02 7.30 18.87
CA GLU A 111 -15.42 7.68 19.11
C GLU A 111 -15.59 8.66 20.28
N ASP A 112 -14.61 8.71 21.20
CA ASP A 112 -14.61 9.62 22.35
C ASP A 112 -14.07 11.02 21.98
N LEU A 113 -13.55 11.21 20.77
CA LEU A 113 -13.02 12.48 20.30
C LEU A 113 -14.17 13.48 20.03
N LEU A 114 -13.84 14.77 20.08
CA LEU A 114 -14.77 15.79 19.61
C LEU A 114 -15.11 15.54 18.13
N PRO A 115 -16.37 15.70 17.68
CA PRO A 115 -16.77 15.37 16.31
C PRO A 115 -15.96 16.08 15.22
N THR A 116 -15.45 17.28 15.50
CA THR A 116 -14.57 18.02 14.60
C THR A 116 -13.18 17.39 14.48
N VAL A 117 -12.66 16.83 15.58
CA VAL A 117 -11.36 16.15 15.65
C VAL A 117 -11.45 14.76 15.04
N GLU A 118 -12.50 14.00 15.34
CA GLU A 118 -12.79 12.71 14.72
C GLU A 118 -12.86 12.86 13.19
N LYS A 119 -13.67 13.81 12.69
CA LYS A 119 -13.77 14.09 11.27
C LYS A 119 -12.42 14.45 10.65
N GLN A 120 -11.62 15.27 11.33
CA GLN A 120 -10.29 15.64 10.83
C GLN A 120 -9.35 14.43 10.80
N LEU A 121 -9.36 13.59 11.84
CA LEU A 121 -8.57 12.37 11.89
C LEU A 121 -8.92 11.43 10.74
N LEU A 122 -10.21 11.18 10.51
CA LEU A 122 -10.68 10.36 9.40
C LEU A 122 -10.29 10.97 8.04
N ASN A 123 -10.41 12.28 7.87
CA ASN A 123 -9.92 12.99 6.67
C ASN A 123 -8.43 12.79 6.42
N ASP A 124 -7.62 12.71 7.49
CA ASP A 124 -6.18 12.57 7.40
C ASP A 124 -5.74 11.12 7.09
N ILE A 125 -6.51 10.09 7.49
CA ILE A 125 -6.11 8.68 7.34
C ILE A 125 -6.86 7.91 6.26
N MET A 126 -8.07 8.31 5.89
CA MET A 126 -8.92 7.55 4.95
C MET A 126 -8.77 8.01 3.50
N ASP A 127 -9.05 7.11 2.57
CA ASP A 127 -9.36 7.47 1.19
C ASP A 127 -10.87 7.66 1.03
N HIS A 128 -11.32 8.92 1.03
CA HIS A 128 -12.75 9.22 0.94
C HIS A 128 -13.36 8.97 -0.43
N ASP A 129 -12.56 8.95 -1.50
CA ASP A 129 -13.09 8.69 -2.83
C ASP A 129 -13.31 7.18 -3.00
N VAL A 130 -12.34 6.35 -2.59
CA VAL A 130 -12.52 4.89 -2.52
C VAL A 130 -13.65 4.49 -1.56
N GLN A 131 -13.71 5.12 -0.38
CA GLN A 131 -14.81 4.86 0.57
C GLN A 131 -16.17 5.14 -0.07
N ARG A 132 -16.32 6.28 -0.77
CA ARG A 132 -17.57 6.69 -1.39
C ARG A 132 -17.99 5.75 -2.50
N GLU A 133 -17.04 5.35 -3.35
CA GLU A 133 -17.29 4.41 -4.45
C GLU A 133 -17.80 3.06 -3.92
N LEU A 134 -17.10 2.49 -2.94
CA LEU A 134 -17.44 1.17 -2.39
C LEU A 134 -18.72 1.18 -1.54
N GLU A 135 -19.05 2.29 -0.85
CA GLU A 135 -20.26 2.38 -0.02
C GLU A 135 -21.50 2.82 -0.79
N LEU A 136 -21.40 3.88 -1.58
CA LEU A 136 -22.55 4.56 -2.17
C LEU A 136 -22.82 4.12 -3.61
N GLU A 137 -21.77 3.96 -4.42
CA GLU A 137 -21.93 3.69 -5.85
C GLU A 137 -22.12 2.20 -6.12
N GLU A 138 -21.30 1.36 -5.51
CA GLU A 138 -21.31 -0.10 -5.73
C GLU A 138 -21.95 -0.88 -4.57
N SER A 139 -22.20 -0.24 -3.42
CA SER A 139 -22.78 -0.85 -2.22
C SER A 139 -22.11 -2.18 -1.81
N THR A 140 -20.79 -2.24 -1.98
CA THR A 140 -19.99 -3.45 -1.77
C THR A 140 -19.57 -3.62 -0.32
N ILE A 141 -19.30 -2.51 0.38
CA ILE A 141 -18.99 -2.49 1.81
C ILE A 141 -20.04 -1.71 2.59
N ASN A 142 -20.16 -2.00 3.88
CA ASN A 142 -21.00 -1.26 4.83
C ASN A 142 -22.49 -1.11 4.45
N TRP A 143 -22.99 -1.96 3.54
CA TRP A 143 -24.39 -1.98 3.09
C TRP A 143 -25.36 -2.47 4.18
N SER A 144 -24.88 -3.27 5.13
CA SER A 144 -25.68 -3.80 6.24
C SER A 144 -25.58 -2.89 7.46
N ILE A 145 -26.69 -2.23 7.78
CA ILE A 145 -26.84 -1.44 9.01
C ILE A 145 -26.58 -2.30 10.24
N GLU A 146 -26.99 -3.57 10.23
CA GLU A 146 -26.75 -4.49 11.34
C GLU A 146 -25.25 -4.72 11.57
N LEU A 147 -24.47 -4.96 10.51
CA LEU A 147 -23.02 -5.15 10.66
C LEU A 147 -22.33 -3.87 11.13
N CYS A 148 -22.73 -2.72 10.59
CA CYS A 148 -22.11 -1.44 10.90
C CYS A 148 -22.45 -0.94 12.31
N GLU A 149 -23.74 -0.83 12.65
CA GLU A 149 -24.19 -0.13 13.86
C GLU A 149 -24.35 -1.08 15.05
N ARG A 150 -24.88 -2.30 14.84
CA ARG A 150 -25.12 -3.25 15.94
C ARG A 150 -23.86 -3.99 16.35
N PHE A 151 -23.01 -4.34 15.39
CA PHE A 151 -21.79 -5.11 15.62
C PHE A 151 -20.50 -4.28 15.54
N GLY A 152 -20.59 -2.97 15.30
CA GLY A 152 -19.43 -2.09 15.22
C GLY A 152 -18.41 -2.52 14.15
N SER A 153 -18.84 -3.23 13.11
CA SER A 153 -17.97 -3.85 12.11
C SER A 153 -17.87 -3.03 10.83
N ARG A 154 -17.96 -1.69 10.96
CA ARG A 154 -17.81 -0.78 9.83
C ARG A 154 -16.39 -0.84 9.30
N LEU A 155 -16.25 -1.01 7.99
CA LEU A 155 -14.96 -1.03 7.29
C LEU A 155 -14.55 0.37 6.85
N TYR A 156 -13.28 0.71 7.04
CA TYR A 156 -12.69 1.99 6.64
C TYR A 156 -11.56 1.75 5.64
N ALA A 157 -11.67 2.36 4.45
CA ALA A 157 -10.65 2.38 3.42
C ALA A 157 -9.54 3.35 3.83
N LEU A 158 -8.44 2.80 4.33
CA LEU A 158 -7.24 3.58 4.65
C LEU A 158 -6.63 4.13 3.36
N TRP A 159 -6.13 5.36 3.44
CA TRP A 159 -5.41 5.96 2.33
C TRP A 159 -4.13 5.21 2.05
N ASN A 160 -3.83 5.03 0.78
CA ASN A 160 -2.62 4.40 0.30
C ASN A 160 -1.88 5.32 -0.68
N ARG A 161 -0.56 5.22 -0.74
CA ARG A 161 0.26 6.04 -1.63
C ARG A 161 0.05 5.60 -3.08
N SER A 162 -0.21 6.55 -3.97
CA SER A 162 -0.43 6.29 -5.41
C SER A 162 0.88 6.12 -6.20
N ALA A 163 1.88 5.44 -5.63
CA ALA A 163 3.23 5.31 -6.20
C ALA A 163 3.49 3.93 -6.84
N GLY A 164 2.44 3.15 -7.07
CA GLY A 164 2.52 1.70 -7.28
C GLY A 164 2.51 0.94 -5.96
N ASP A 165 2.45 -0.39 -6.03
CA ASP A 165 2.58 -1.30 -4.87
C ASP A 165 1.46 -1.25 -3.83
N CYS A 166 0.30 -0.69 -4.22
CA CYS A 166 -0.85 -0.52 -3.35
C CYS A 166 -1.31 -1.82 -2.68
N LEU A 167 -1.27 -2.97 -3.37
CA LEU A 167 -1.66 -4.25 -2.78
C LEU A 167 -0.81 -4.61 -1.55
N LEU A 168 0.51 -4.46 -1.65
CA LEU A 168 1.46 -4.82 -0.59
C LEU A 168 1.35 -3.85 0.59
N ASP A 169 1.24 -2.56 0.27
CA ASP A 169 0.98 -1.53 1.26
C ASP A 169 -0.35 -1.77 1.99
N SER A 170 -1.43 -2.10 1.28
CA SER A 170 -2.73 -2.39 1.89
C SER A 170 -2.68 -3.65 2.77
N VAL A 171 -1.93 -4.67 2.37
CA VAL A 171 -1.72 -5.86 3.21
C VAL A 171 -0.98 -5.51 4.50
N LEU A 172 0.13 -4.76 4.42
CA LEU A 172 0.87 -4.36 5.63
C LEU A 172 0.11 -3.34 6.49
N GLN A 173 -0.73 -2.48 5.89
CA GLN A 173 -1.62 -1.59 6.63
C GLN A 173 -2.69 -2.38 7.39
N ALA A 174 -3.34 -3.36 6.76
CA ALA A 174 -4.38 -4.19 7.38
C ALA A 174 -3.84 -5.13 8.48
N THR A 175 -2.52 -5.30 8.56
CA THR A 175 -1.85 -6.18 9.52
C THR A 175 -1.05 -5.39 10.54
N TRP A 176 0.13 -4.88 10.18
CA TRP A 176 1.03 -4.15 11.08
C TRP A 176 0.83 -2.63 11.08
N GLY A 177 -0.10 -2.09 10.28
CA GLY A 177 -0.37 -0.66 10.20
C GLY A 177 0.73 0.15 9.52
N VAL A 178 1.59 -0.48 8.71
CA VAL A 178 2.73 0.14 8.01
C VAL A 178 2.68 -0.09 6.49
N PHE A 179 3.55 0.57 5.74
CA PHE A 179 3.72 0.41 4.28
C PHE A 179 4.88 -0.53 3.97
N ASP A 180 4.88 -1.22 2.81
CA ASP A 180 6.01 -2.05 2.35
C ASP A 180 7.11 -1.16 1.75
N LYS A 181 7.66 -0.30 2.60
CA LYS A 181 8.63 0.73 2.21
C LYS A 181 9.94 0.13 1.67
N ASP A 182 10.35 -0.99 2.25
CA ASP A 182 11.62 -1.64 1.95
C ASP A 182 11.46 -2.83 0.98
N ASN A 183 10.26 -3.00 0.38
CA ASN A 183 9.92 -4.10 -0.54
C ASN A 183 10.18 -5.50 0.04
N THR A 184 10.09 -5.65 1.37
CA THR A 184 10.36 -6.92 2.04
C THR A 184 9.24 -7.92 1.74
N LEU A 185 7.99 -7.47 1.79
CA LEU A 185 6.85 -8.31 1.44
C LEU A 185 6.82 -8.58 -0.08
N ARG A 186 7.17 -7.58 -0.91
CA ARG A 186 7.30 -7.78 -2.36
C ARG A 186 8.29 -8.89 -2.70
N LEU A 187 9.48 -8.84 -2.10
CA LEU A 187 10.52 -9.83 -2.35
C LEU A 187 10.07 -11.22 -1.90
N ALA A 188 9.46 -11.32 -0.72
CA ALA A 188 8.88 -12.56 -0.22
C ALA A 188 7.84 -13.16 -1.17
N LEU A 189 6.99 -12.31 -1.75
CA LEU A 189 6.00 -12.68 -2.75
C LEU A 189 6.67 -13.20 -4.04
N SER A 190 7.63 -12.46 -4.59
CA SER A 190 8.31 -12.85 -5.84
C SER A 190 9.09 -14.15 -5.68
N ASP A 191 9.76 -14.33 -4.54
CA ASP A 191 10.56 -15.52 -4.26
C ASP A 191 9.64 -16.73 -3.99
N SER A 192 8.52 -16.53 -3.30
CA SER A 192 7.51 -17.59 -3.11
C SER A 192 6.95 -18.08 -4.44
N LEU A 193 6.62 -17.17 -5.36
CA LEU A 193 6.16 -17.52 -6.70
C LEU A 193 7.25 -18.29 -7.45
N ALA A 194 8.49 -17.79 -7.48
CA ALA A 194 9.59 -18.42 -8.21
C ALA A 194 9.95 -19.81 -7.68
N GLU A 195 10.05 -19.97 -6.36
CA GLU A 195 10.53 -21.22 -5.75
C GLU A 195 9.44 -22.28 -5.62
N ALA A 196 8.18 -21.88 -5.43
CA ALA A 196 7.04 -22.79 -5.37
C ALA A 196 6.25 -22.86 -6.68
N GLU A 197 6.90 -22.54 -7.80
CA GLU A 197 6.31 -22.46 -9.15
C GLU A 197 5.46 -23.69 -9.49
N GLY A 198 5.98 -24.89 -9.29
CA GLY A 198 5.24 -26.11 -9.64
C GLY A 198 3.90 -26.25 -8.91
N THR A 199 3.82 -25.84 -7.64
CA THR A 199 2.56 -25.87 -6.88
C THR A 199 1.62 -24.75 -7.32
N PHE A 200 2.14 -23.55 -7.50
CA PHE A 200 1.31 -22.41 -7.89
C PHE A 200 0.82 -22.49 -9.32
N LYS A 201 1.59 -23.04 -10.27
CA LYS A 201 1.13 -23.35 -11.62
C LYS A 201 -0.04 -24.34 -11.62
N LEU A 202 0.04 -25.40 -10.82
CA LEU A 202 -1.06 -26.37 -10.68
C LEU A 202 -2.33 -25.73 -10.10
N ILE A 203 -2.16 -24.79 -9.17
CA ILE A 203 -3.30 -24.05 -8.62
C ILE A 203 -3.86 -23.11 -9.67
N LEU A 204 -3.01 -22.35 -10.36
CA LEU A 204 -3.43 -21.43 -11.42
C LEU A 204 -4.18 -22.17 -12.53
N SER A 205 -3.65 -23.30 -13.00
CA SER A 205 -4.33 -24.13 -14.01
C SER A 205 -5.68 -24.62 -13.50
N SER A 206 -5.80 -25.01 -12.22
CA SER A 206 -7.08 -25.42 -11.64
C SER A 206 -8.09 -24.26 -11.49
N MET A 207 -7.62 -23.05 -11.19
CA MET A 207 -8.45 -21.85 -11.13
C MET A 207 -8.92 -21.46 -12.53
N GLU A 208 -8.03 -21.53 -13.52
CA GLU A 208 -8.36 -21.29 -14.90
C GLU A 208 -9.24 -22.38 -15.51
N GLU A 209 -9.14 -23.64 -15.10
CA GLU A 209 -10.11 -24.68 -15.48
C GLU A 209 -11.50 -24.38 -14.93
N TYR A 210 -11.58 -23.86 -13.69
CA TYR A 210 -12.84 -23.39 -13.12
C TYR A 210 -13.42 -22.20 -13.90
N GLU A 211 -12.59 -21.24 -14.31
CA GLU A 211 -12.99 -20.17 -15.23
C GLU A 211 -13.33 -20.70 -16.64
N SER A 212 -12.60 -21.69 -17.12
CA SER A 212 -12.76 -22.30 -18.45
C SER A 212 -14.04 -23.12 -18.54
N ARG A 213 -14.54 -23.71 -17.46
CA ARG A 213 -15.90 -24.30 -17.44
C ARG A 213 -17.00 -23.24 -17.69
N GLN A 214 -16.74 -21.97 -17.40
CA GLN A 214 -17.61 -20.87 -17.84
C GLN A 214 -17.38 -20.53 -19.33
N ALA A 215 -16.15 -20.68 -19.83
CA ALA A 215 -15.77 -20.43 -21.23
C ALA A 215 -16.03 -21.60 -22.20
N GLU A 216 -16.30 -22.82 -21.71
CA GLU A 216 -16.63 -24.01 -22.51
C GLU A 216 -17.89 -23.82 -23.36
N LEU A 217 -18.74 -22.86 -22.97
CA LEU A 217 -19.83 -22.33 -23.80
C LEU A 217 -19.36 -21.73 -25.15
N TYR A 218 -18.06 -21.45 -25.30
CA TYR A 218 -17.47 -20.77 -26.46
C TYR A 218 -16.34 -21.55 -27.17
N HIS A 219 -16.12 -22.84 -26.86
CA HIS A 219 -15.17 -23.73 -27.56
C HIS A 219 -13.70 -23.23 -27.64
N PHE A 220 -13.18 -22.68 -26.55
CA PHE A 220 -11.76 -22.26 -26.48
C PHE A 220 -10.87 -23.35 -25.86
N THR A 221 -9.69 -23.58 -26.42
CA THR A 221 -8.65 -24.49 -25.88
C THR A 221 -7.30 -23.79 -25.90
N LEU A 222 -6.59 -23.77 -24.77
CA LEU A 222 -5.24 -23.21 -24.65
C LEU A 222 -4.18 -24.21 -25.14
N GLU A 223 -3.15 -23.72 -25.85
CA GLU A 223 -1.95 -24.50 -26.19
C GLU A 223 -0.99 -24.56 -24.99
N GLU A 224 -0.25 -25.66 -24.83
CA GLU A 224 0.64 -25.89 -23.67
C GLU A 224 1.73 -24.81 -23.50
N ASP A 225 2.22 -24.23 -24.61
CA ASP A 225 3.29 -23.21 -24.60
C ASP A 225 2.85 -21.83 -24.06
N GLN A 226 1.55 -21.58 -23.94
CA GLN A 226 1.00 -20.31 -23.45
C GLN A 226 1.14 -20.20 -21.92
N TRP A 227 1.03 -21.31 -21.19
CA TRP A 227 1.08 -21.34 -19.73
C TRP A 227 2.41 -20.88 -19.15
N ASP A 228 3.51 -21.28 -19.77
CA ASP A 228 4.85 -20.86 -19.33
C ASP A 228 5.09 -19.38 -19.59
N GLN A 229 4.49 -18.81 -20.65
CA GLN A 229 4.55 -17.39 -20.96
C GLN A 229 3.72 -16.58 -19.97
N ASP A 230 2.49 -16.99 -19.70
CA ASP A 230 1.59 -16.33 -18.75
C ASP A 230 2.17 -16.36 -17.33
N TRP A 231 2.73 -17.51 -16.93
CA TRP A 231 3.44 -17.62 -15.66
C TRP A 231 4.66 -16.69 -15.57
N SER A 232 5.48 -16.67 -16.64
CA SER A 232 6.65 -15.78 -16.70
C SER A 232 6.23 -14.31 -16.59
N TYR A 233 5.10 -13.94 -17.19
CA TYR A 233 4.52 -12.62 -17.08
C TYR A 233 4.08 -12.31 -15.64
N ILE A 234 3.29 -13.18 -14.99
CA ILE A 234 2.87 -13.02 -13.59
C ILE A 234 4.10 -12.84 -12.68
N LEU A 235 5.12 -13.70 -12.83
CA LEU A 235 6.34 -13.61 -12.04
C LEU A 235 7.10 -12.29 -12.27
N SER A 236 7.09 -11.78 -13.51
CA SER A 236 7.74 -10.51 -13.85
C SER A 236 7.09 -9.32 -13.14
N LEU A 237 5.76 -9.33 -12.98
CA LEU A 237 5.02 -8.29 -12.26
C LEU A 237 5.46 -8.21 -10.78
N ALA A 238 5.58 -9.37 -10.12
CA ALA A 238 6.05 -9.43 -8.74
C ALA A 238 7.49 -8.89 -8.59
N ARG A 239 8.38 -9.19 -9.54
CA ARG A 239 9.79 -8.77 -9.50
C ARG A 239 10.01 -7.28 -9.77
N GLN A 240 9.14 -6.64 -10.55
CA GLN A 240 9.30 -5.24 -10.93
C GLN A 240 8.56 -4.33 -9.92
N PRO A 241 9.26 -3.52 -9.11
CA PRO A 241 8.62 -2.56 -8.20
C PRO A 241 7.71 -1.59 -8.95
N GLY A 242 6.57 -1.26 -8.35
CA GLY A 242 5.54 -0.38 -8.93
C GLY A 242 4.58 -1.06 -9.90
N SER A 243 4.83 -2.30 -10.33
CA SER A 243 3.93 -3.02 -11.24
C SER A 243 2.63 -3.42 -10.56
N ALA A 244 1.53 -3.34 -11.32
CA ALA A 244 0.22 -3.80 -10.88
C ALA A 244 0.22 -5.32 -10.68
N LEU A 245 -0.35 -5.75 -9.56
CA LEU A 245 -0.39 -7.17 -9.18
C LEU A 245 -1.80 -7.73 -9.40
N GLU A 246 -1.85 -8.99 -9.81
CA GLU A 246 -3.07 -9.72 -10.15
C GLU A 246 -3.51 -10.71 -9.05
N GLN A 247 -4.62 -11.43 -9.26
CA GLN A 247 -5.25 -12.33 -8.28
C GLN A 247 -4.30 -13.42 -7.75
N MET A 248 -3.43 -13.97 -8.60
CA MET A 248 -2.43 -14.97 -8.18
C MET A 248 -1.49 -14.43 -7.09
N HIS A 249 -1.19 -13.13 -7.11
CA HIS A 249 -0.40 -12.49 -6.08
C HIS A 249 -1.17 -12.38 -4.76
N ILE A 250 -2.48 -12.07 -4.82
CA ILE A 250 -3.36 -12.05 -3.64
C ILE A 250 -3.43 -13.45 -3.01
N PHE A 251 -3.61 -14.48 -3.83
CA PHE A 251 -3.63 -15.86 -3.36
C PHE A 251 -2.31 -16.27 -2.71
N THR A 252 -1.18 -15.89 -3.30
CA THR A 252 0.15 -16.14 -2.73
C THR A 252 0.33 -15.38 -1.41
N LEU A 253 -0.10 -14.12 -1.34
CA LEU A 253 -0.08 -13.33 -0.11
C LEU A 253 -0.93 -13.96 0.99
N ALA A 254 -2.09 -14.56 0.67
CA ALA A 254 -2.88 -15.30 1.66
C ALA A 254 -2.10 -16.47 2.28
N HIS A 255 -1.26 -17.14 1.50
CA HIS A 255 -0.35 -18.19 2.00
C HIS A 255 0.76 -17.60 2.86
N ILE A 256 1.36 -16.48 2.43
CA ILE A 256 2.39 -15.79 3.21
C ILE A 256 1.85 -15.30 4.56
N LEU A 257 0.64 -14.72 4.57
CA LEU A 257 -0.03 -14.27 5.80
C LEU A 257 -0.62 -15.43 6.62
N ARG A 258 -0.73 -16.63 6.03
CA ARG A 258 -1.39 -17.81 6.61
C ARG A 258 -2.82 -17.53 7.09
N ARG A 259 -3.54 -16.67 6.35
CA ARG A 259 -4.93 -16.30 6.61
C ARG A 259 -5.63 -15.92 5.31
N PRO A 260 -6.97 -16.03 5.25
CA PRO A 260 -7.74 -15.54 4.11
C PRO A 260 -7.58 -14.04 3.92
N ILE A 261 -7.60 -13.62 2.65
CA ILE A 261 -7.76 -12.23 2.22
C ILE A 261 -9.10 -12.16 1.51
N ILE A 262 -9.97 -11.25 1.95
CA ILE A 262 -11.28 -11.01 1.32
C ILE A 262 -11.19 -9.68 0.59
N VAL A 263 -11.53 -9.69 -0.70
CA VAL A 263 -11.47 -8.52 -1.57
C VAL A 263 -12.88 -8.05 -1.88
N TYR A 264 -13.20 -6.85 -1.41
CA TYR A 264 -14.39 -6.12 -1.85
C TYR A 264 -13.96 -5.16 -2.95
N GLY A 265 -14.56 -5.27 -4.12
CA GLY A 265 -14.26 -4.42 -5.26
C GLY A 265 -15.48 -4.22 -6.14
N VAL A 266 -15.35 -3.32 -7.10
CA VAL A 266 -16.37 -3.09 -8.12
C VAL A 266 -16.58 -4.36 -8.94
N LYS A 267 -17.80 -4.61 -9.41
CA LYS A 267 -18.08 -5.79 -10.24
C LYS A 267 -17.72 -5.57 -11.71
N TYR A 268 -17.79 -4.33 -12.17
CA TYR A 268 -17.62 -3.95 -13.56
C TYR A 268 -16.65 -2.78 -13.69
N VAL A 269 -15.71 -2.89 -14.62
CA VAL A 269 -14.84 -1.78 -15.02
C VAL A 269 -15.64 -0.87 -15.95
N LYS A 270 -15.72 0.42 -15.64
CA LYS A 270 -16.49 1.41 -16.39
C LYS A 270 -15.58 2.38 -17.15
N THR A 271 -16.04 2.86 -18.31
CA THR A 271 -15.41 3.97 -19.03
C THR A 271 -15.61 5.28 -18.27
N PHE A 272 -14.89 6.34 -18.66
CA PHE A 272 -15.14 7.70 -18.16
C PHE A 272 -16.58 8.21 -18.45
N ARG A 273 -17.31 7.56 -19.37
CA ARG A 273 -18.71 7.85 -19.69
C ARG A 273 -19.69 6.99 -18.89
N GLY A 274 -19.21 6.09 -18.03
CA GLY A 274 -20.02 5.18 -17.22
C GLY A 274 -20.44 3.89 -17.93
N GLU A 275 -19.94 3.63 -19.14
CA GLU A 275 -20.26 2.41 -19.90
C GLU A 275 -19.42 1.23 -19.39
N THR A 276 -20.02 0.04 -19.25
CA THR A 276 -19.30 -1.16 -18.81
C THR A 276 -18.37 -1.66 -19.90
N ILE A 277 -17.09 -1.84 -19.57
CA ILE A 277 -16.04 -2.37 -20.45
C ILE A 277 -15.86 -3.86 -20.20
N ASP A 278 -15.66 -4.23 -18.93
CA ASP A 278 -15.27 -5.59 -18.56
C ASP A 278 -15.70 -5.92 -17.12
N LEU A 279 -15.63 -7.19 -16.75
CA LEU A 279 -15.80 -7.67 -15.38
C LEU A 279 -14.52 -7.45 -14.58
N ALA A 280 -14.64 -6.80 -13.42
CA ALA A 280 -13.56 -6.74 -12.46
C ALA A 280 -13.51 -8.07 -11.69
N LYS A 281 -12.60 -8.95 -12.08
CA LYS A 281 -12.49 -10.33 -11.55
C LYS A 281 -11.84 -10.43 -10.16
N PHE A 282 -11.72 -9.33 -9.41
CA PHE A 282 -10.98 -9.33 -8.12
C PHE A 282 -11.83 -9.61 -6.90
N GLN A 283 -13.15 -9.40 -6.95
CA GLN A 283 -14.02 -9.59 -5.80
C GLN A 283 -14.12 -11.08 -5.42
N GLY A 284 -13.75 -11.44 -4.19
CA GLY A 284 -13.73 -12.83 -3.71
C GLY A 284 -13.11 -13.01 -2.34
#